data_AF-A0A418MXM8-F1
#
_entry.id   AF-A0A418MXM8-F1
#
_cell.length_a   1.000
_cell.length_b   1.000
_cell.length_c   1.000
_cell.angle_alpha   90.00
_cell.angle_beta   90.00
_cell.angle_gamma   90.00
#
_symmetry.space_group_name_H-M   'P 1'
#
loop_
_entity.id
_entity.type
_entity.pdbx_description
1 polymer ?
#
loop_
_entity_poly.entity_id
_entity_poly.type
_entity_poly.pdbx_seq_one_letter_code
_entity_poly.pdbx_strand_id
1 'polypeptide(L)' 'MVHLPVAIADLAKALRFAYTLSRSLALIPGVEVAGVTVSAEDNQDVRHWVFCDLILPDRRRCARRADHGGPCDPTGPG' A
#
# COMPACT_ATOMS: atom_id res chain seq x y z
N MET A 1 10.97 15.92 -11.89
CA MET A 1 10.86 14.59 -12.52
C MET A 1 11.80 13.67 -11.78
N VAL A 2 11.30 12.59 -11.18
CA VAL A 2 12.11 11.62 -10.43
C VAL A 2 12.00 10.29 -11.15
N HIS A 3 13.12 9.70 -11.55
CA HIS A 3 13.19 8.37 -12.14
C HIS A 3 13.80 7.42 -11.12
N LEU A 4 13.06 6.36 -10.76
CA LEU A 4 13.52 5.32 -9.86
C LEU A 4 13.16 3.95 -10.46
N PRO A 5 14.07 3.33 -11.24
CA PRO A 5 13.82 2.01 -11.81
C PRO A 5 13.85 0.97 -10.69
N VAL A 6 12.79 0.15 -10.60
CA VAL A 6 12.68 -0.93 -9.62
C VAL A 6 12.12 -2.15 -10.35
N ALA A 7 12.83 -3.28 -10.30
CA ALA A 7 12.39 -4.54 -10.87
C ALA A 7 12.05 -5.52 -9.74
N ILE A 8 10.81 -6.01 -9.72
CA ILE A 8 10.34 -6.98 -8.72
C ILE A 8 9.63 -8.12 -9.42
N ALA A 9 10.18 -9.33 -9.29
CA ALA A 9 9.77 -10.48 -10.06
C ALA A 9 8.47 -11.16 -9.57
N ASP A 10 8.00 -10.84 -8.37
CA ASP A 10 6.82 -11.48 -7.80
C ASP A 10 5.91 -10.49 -7.06
N LEU A 11 4.60 -10.75 -7.12
CA LEU A 11 3.57 -9.88 -6.56
C LEU A 11 3.73 -9.69 -5.04
N ALA A 12 4.10 -10.74 -4.31
CA ALA A 12 4.26 -10.66 -2.86
C ALA A 12 5.40 -9.71 -2.46
N LYS A 13 6.54 -9.76 -3.15
CA LYS A 13 7.62 -8.78 -2.97
C LYS A 13 7.21 -7.40 -3.45
N ALA A 14 6.42 -7.29 -4.51
CA ALA A 14 5.95 -6.00 -5.02
C ALA A 14 5.04 -5.30 -4.00
N LEU A 15 4.10 -6.03 -3.40
CA LEU A 15 3.25 -5.54 -2.31
C LEU A 15 4.07 -5.13 -1.07
N ARG A 16 5.07 -5.92 -0.68
CA ARG A 16 5.96 -5.58 0.46
C ARG A 16 6.78 -4.32 0.19
N PHE A 17 7.33 -4.19 -1.02
CA PHE A 17 8.08 -3.02 -1.44
C PHE A 17 7.18 -1.78 -1.45
N ALA A 18 6.03 -1.85 -2.11
CA ALA A 18 5.07 -0.76 -2.19
C ALA A 18 4.61 -0.34 -0.78
N TYR A 19 4.30 -1.28 0.11
CA TYR A 19 3.94 -0.97 1.49
C TYR A 19 5.04 -0.19 2.22
N THR A 20 6.29 -0.63 2.07
CA THR A 20 7.45 0.02 2.71
C THR A 20 7.66 1.43 2.15
N LEU A 21 7.62 1.56 0.82
CA LEU A 21 7.77 2.84 0.13
C LEU A 21 6.67 3.83 0.53
N SER A 22 5.40 3.39 0.51
CA SER A 22 4.27 4.22 0.93
C SER A 22 4.43 4.71 2.36
N ARG A 23 4.89 3.86 3.29
CA ARG A 23 5.16 4.28 4.67
C ARG A 23 6.30 5.30 4.77
N SER A 24 7.36 5.16 3.98
CA SER A 24 8.44 6.16 3.92
C SER A 24 7.97 7.50 3.38
N LEU A 25 6.99 7.49 2.46
CA LEU A 25 6.40 8.70 1.88
C LEU A 25 5.28 9.31 2.75
N ALA A 26 4.76 8.58 3.75
CA ALA A 26 3.65 9.04 4.58
C ALA A 26 3.94 10.32 5.39
N LEU A 27 5.23 10.67 5.57
CA LEU A 27 5.66 11.91 6.21
C LEU A 27 5.55 13.13 5.29
N ILE A 28 5.34 12.92 3.99
CA ILE A 28 5.24 13.99 3.00
C ILE A 28 3.78 14.48 2.95
N PRO A 29 3.51 15.76 3.24
CA PRO A 29 2.15 16.31 3.18
C PRO A 29 1.52 16.11 1.80
N GLY A 30 0.27 15.64 1.77
CA GLY A 30 -0.51 15.46 0.54
C GLY A 30 -0.38 14.09 -0.14
N VAL A 31 0.42 13.16 0.41
CA VAL A 31 0.48 11.77 -0.09
C VAL A 31 -0.63 10.93 0.53
N GLU A 32 -1.54 10.41 -0.28
CA GLU A 32 -2.60 9.49 0.15
C GLU A 32 -2.11 8.05 0.04
N VAL A 33 -1.64 7.48 1.16
CA VAL A 33 -0.97 6.17 1.18
C VAL A 33 -1.95 4.99 1.19
N ALA A 34 -3.17 5.16 1.70
CA ALA A 34 -4.12 4.07 1.86
C ALA A 34 -4.85 3.72 0.54
N GLY A 35 -4.73 4.56 -0.48
CA GLY A 35 -5.17 4.35 -1.85
C GLY A 35 -4.20 3.59 -2.74
N VAL A 36 -3.03 3.18 -2.24
CA VAL A 36 -1.98 2.60 -3.07
C VAL A 36 -2.32 1.19 -3.54
N THR A 37 -2.16 0.96 -4.84
CA THR A 37 -2.32 -0.33 -5.51
C THR A 37 -1.07 -0.73 -6.28
N VAL A 38 -0.85 -2.04 -6.43
CA VAL A 38 0.17 -2.63 -7.32
C VAL A 38 -0.55 -3.33 -8.47
N SER A 39 -0.01 -3.17 -9.68
CA SER A 39 -0.44 -3.89 -10.86
C SER A 39 0.80 -4.29 -11.67
N ALA A 40 0.70 -5.35 -12.47
CA ALA A 40 1.73 -5.64 -13.46
C ALA A 40 1.70 -4.55 -14.55
N GLU A 41 2.86 -4.22 -15.11
CA GLU A 41 2.97 -3.20 -16.16
C GLU A 41 2.09 -3.52 -17.38
N ASP A 42 2.08 -4.79 -17.78
CA ASP A 42 1.28 -5.32 -18.89
C ASP A 42 -0.18 -5.62 -18.52
N ASN A 43 -0.57 -5.45 -17.24
CA ASN A 43 -1.92 -5.75 -16.77
C ASN A 43 -2.38 -4.78 -15.68
N GLN A 44 -2.51 -3.51 -16.05
CA GLN A 44 -2.83 -2.40 -15.14
C GLN A 44 -4.28 -2.42 -14.64
N ASP A 45 -5.15 -3.15 -15.32
CA ASP A 45 -6.55 -3.32 -14.91
C ASP A 45 -6.67 -4.25 -13.69
N VAL A 46 -5.69 -5.14 -13.48
CA VAL A 46 -5.62 -5.98 -12.28
C VAL A 46 -4.85 -5.25 -11.18
N ARG A 47 -5.61 -4.67 -10.25
CA ARG A 47 -5.07 -3.92 -9.12
C ARG A 47 -5.13 -4.72 -7.84
N HIS A 48 -3.99 -4.81 -7.17
CA HIS A 48 -3.84 -5.39 -5.85
C HIS A 48 -3.67 -4.28 -4.82
N TRP A 49 -4.52 -4.24 -3.81
CA TRP A 49 -4.38 -3.27 -2.72
C TRP A 49 -3.10 -3.54 -1.92
N VAL A 50 -2.37 -2.47 -1.58
CA VAL A 50 -1.18 -2.56 -0.73
C VAL A 50 -1.54 -2.57 0.76
N PHE A 51 -2.55 -1.78 1.10
CA PHE A 51 -3.13 -1.68 2.44
C PHE A 51 -4.46 -2.43 2.49
N CYS A 52 -4.92 -2.77 3.69
CA CYS A 52 -6.28 -3.27 3.85
C CYS A 52 -7.29 -2.21 3.38
N ASP A 53 -8.24 -2.63 2.55
CA ASP A 53 -9.23 -1.77 1.90
C ASP A 53 -10.44 -1.45 2.79
N LEU A 54 -10.46 -1.96 4.02
CA LEU A 54 -11.51 -1.69 4.99
C LEU A 54 -11.51 -0.24 5.46
N ILE A 55 -12.67 0.40 5.35
CA ILE A 55 -12.95 1.71 5.96
C ILE A 55 -13.44 1.48 7.39
N LEU A 56 -12.77 2.10 8.35
CA LEU A 56 -13.06 2.03 9.77
C LEU A 56 -14.13 3.05 10.19
N PRO A 57 -14.72 2.92 11.41
CA PRO A 57 -15.79 3.81 11.88
C PRO A 57 -15.43 5.29 11.91
N ASP A 58 -14.14 5.60 12.05
CA ASP A 58 -13.58 6.96 12.01
C ASP A 58 -13.37 7.48 10.58
N ARG A 59 -13.89 6.78 9.57
CA ARG A 59 -13.76 7.05 8.13
C ARG A 59 -12.33 7.01 7.61
N ARG A 60 -11.37 6.48 8.38
CA ARG A 60 -10.01 6.21 7.91
C ARG A 60 -9.92 4.79 7.38
N ARG A 61 -8.98 4.55 6.47
CA ARG A 61 -8.63 3.20 6.05
C ARG A 61 -7.67 2.56 7.04
N CYS A 62 -7.69 1.24 7.11
CA CYS A 62 -6.71 0.48 7.86
C CYS A 62 -5.29 0.70 7.28
N ALA A 63 -4.32 0.97 8.14
CA ALA A 63 -2.92 1.20 7.74
C ALA A 63 -2.05 -0.08 7.80
N ARG A 64 -2.68 -1.24 8.01
CA ARG A 64 -2.02 -2.55 7.92
C ARG A 64 -1.97 -3.03 6.46
N ARG A 65 -1.05 -3.96 6.18
CA ARG A 65 -0.90 -4.60 4.86
C ARG A 65 -2.22 -5.25 4.42
N ALA A 66 -2.45 -5.34 3.11
CA ALA A 66 -3.48 -6.23 2.59
C ALA A 66 -3.32 -7.65 3.15
N ASP A 67 -4.44 -8.32 3.41
CA ASP A 67 -4.53 -9.67 3.98
C ASP A 67 -3.81 -9.85 5.34
N HIS A 68 -3.72 -8.79 6.15
CA HIS A 68 -3.12 -8.90 7.48
C HIS A 68 -3.97 -9.78 8.41
N GLY A 69 -3.30 -10.52 9.30
CA GLY A 69 -3.94 -11.13 10.46
C GLY A 69 -4.28 -10.12 11.56
N GLY A 70 -5.22 -10.48 12.43
CA GLY A 70 -5.61 -9.68 13.59
C GLY A 70 -6.52 -8.48 13.27
N PRO A 71 -6.85 -7.65 14.27
CA PRO A 71 -7.80 -6.56 14.11
C PRO A 71 -7.27 -5.47 13.18
N CYS A 72 -8.17 -4.78 12.47
CA CYS A 72 -7.81 -3.61 11.68
C CYS A 72 -7.40 -2.44 12.58
N ASP A 73 -6.51 -1.59 12.08
CA ASP A 73 -5.92 -0.48 12.83
C ASP A 73 -5.59 0.68 11.89
N PRO A 74 -6.12 1.89 12.13
CA PRO A 74 -5.84 3.05 11.29
C PRO A 74 -4.41 3.59 11.43
N THR A 75 -3.66 3.14 12.44
CA THR A 75 -2.27 3.58 12.71
C THR A 75 -1.21 2.61 12.19
N GLY A 76 -1.61 1.36 11.90
CA GLY A 76 -0.71 0.31 11.44
C GLY A 76 -0.03 -0.43 12.60
N PRO A 77 0.87 -1.40 12.34
CA PRO A 77 1.68 -1.97 13.42
C PRO A 77 2.54 -0.87 14.05
N GLY A 78 2.43 -0.72 15.37
CA GLY A 78 3.31 0.13 16.19
C GLY A 78 4.73 -0.40 16.27
#